data_AF-A0A9E3XBA8-F1
#
_entry.id   AF-A0A9E3XBA8-F1
#
_cell.length_a   1.000
_cell.length_b   1.000
_cell.length_c   1.000
_cell.angle_alpha   90.00
_cell.angle_beta   90.00
_cell.angle_gamma   90.00
#
_symmetry.space_group_name_H-M   'P 1'
#
loop_
_entity.id
_entity.type
_entity.pdbx_description
1 polymer ?
#
loop_
_entity_poly.entity_id
_entity_poly.type
_entity_poly.pdbx_seq_one_letter_code
_entity_poly.pdbx_strand_id
1 'polypeptide(L)'
;MIQNITSDLQVHITRVRRYLQDHRVADRPRFEKFRFRFYEDLWRKTAANMGAEIEDFGNGYFKITYNGDWTFVLEAKVMLDDHLSLRMAGNKPLVHRLLSEGNYPIQDYCEYSMHDLGKAMDFIRKTGGPCVVKPAAGSGAGNGITTKILTRRQLKKASLWAATFSPRLLIEQEIPGDSYRLIYLGGEFLDAVRRNPPTVMGDGRSSIKKLMLEENRR
;
A
#
# COMPACT_ATOMS: atom_id res chain seq x y z
N MET A 1 -32.55 5.64 -18.84
CA MET A 1 -31.33 4.82 -18.99
C MET A 1 -30.05 5.64 -19.26
N ILE A 2 -30.15 6.89 -19.76
CA ILE A 2 -29.00 7.74 -20.13
C ILE A 2 -28.40 8.52 -18.94
N GLN A 3 -29.20 8.87 -17.91
CA GLN A 3 -28.73 9.65 -16.75
C GLN A 3 -27.76 8.90 -15.79
N ASN A 4 -27.78 7.56 -15.78
CA ASN A 4 -26.88 6.74 -14.94
C ASN A 4 -25.50 6.47 -15.55
N ILE A 5 -25.29 6.83 -16.83
CA ILE A 5 -23.99 6.68 -17.50
C ILE A 5 -23.10 7.89 -17.21
N THR A 6 -23.69 9.08 -17.15
CA THR A 6 -23.02 10.36 -16.89
C THR A 6 -22.45 10.46 -15.47
N SER A 7 -23.15 9.94 -14.46
CA SER A 7 -22.68 9.99 -13.06
C SER A 7 -21.45 9.11 -12.83
N ASP A 8 -21.41 7.93 -13.43
CA ASP A 8 -20.33 6.96 -13.22
C ASP A 8 -19.04 7.33 -13.97
N LEU A 9 -19.20 7.98 -15.14
CA LEU A 9 -18.10 8.57 -15.89
C LEU A 9 -17.54 9.79 -15.14
N GLN A 10 -18.40 10.64 -14.57
CA GLN A 10 -17.96 11.73 -13.70
C GLN A 10 -17.21 11.22 -12.47
N VAL A 11 -17.67 10.17 -11.78
CA VAL A 11 -16.93 9.58 -10.66
C VAL A 11 -15.59 9.02 -11.11
N HIS A 12 -15.50 8.44 -12.32
CA HIS A 12 -14.23 7.95 -12.86
C HIS A 12 -13.28 9.09 -13.20
N ILE A 13 -13.77 10.12 -13.89
CA ILE A 13 -13.02 11.34 -14.19
C ILE A 13 -12.59 12.01 -12.90
N THR A 14 -13.42 12.04 -11.86
CA THR A 14 -13.06 12.58 -10.54
C THR A 14 -12.03 11.71 -9.85
N ARG A 15 -12.07 10.37 -9.95
CA ARG A 15 -11.02 9.49 -9.40
C ARG A 15 -9.71 9.57 -10.18
N VAL A 16 -9.76 9.68 -11.50
CA VAL A 16 -8.58 9.85 -12.37
C VAL A 16 -8.00 11.26 -12.19
N ARG A 17 -8.84 12.30 -12.15
CA ARG A 17 -8.42 13.67 -11.79
C ARG A 17 -7.88 13.71 -10.38
N ARG A 18 -8.52 13.06 -9.41
CA ARG A 18 -8.01 12.93 -8.04
C ARG A 18 -6.71 12.14 -8.01
N TYR A 19 -6.51 11.12 -8.82
CA TYR A 19 -5.23 10.43 -8.92
C TYR A 19 -4.14 11.29 -9.55
N LEU A 20 -4.46 12.01 -10.64
CA LEU A 20 -3.56 12.97 -11.29
C LEU A 20 -3.28 14.17 -10.37
N GLN A 21 -4.25 14.56 -9.54
CA GLN A 21 -4.14 15.57 -8.49
C GLN A 21 -3.52 15.03 -7.21
N ASP A 22 -3.56 13.73 -6.91
CA ASP A 22 -2.87 13.07 -5.80
C ASP A 22 -1.42 12.81 -6.22
N HIS A 23 -1.13 12.63 -7.50
CA HIS A 23 0.24 12.74 -8.04
C HIS A 23 0.76 14.19 -7.96
N ARG A 24 -0.16 15.16 -7.88
CA ARG A 24 0.08 16.53 -7.44
C ARG A 24 -0.42 16.76 -6.01
N VAL A 25 -0.20 15.84 -5.03
CA VAL A 25 -0.43 16.23 -3.63
C VAL A 25 0.34 17.54 -3.48
N ALA A 26 -0.35 18.66 -3.27
CA ALA A 26 0.31 19.95 -3.10
C ALA A 26 1.32 19.89 -1.94
N ASP A 27 1.14 18.89 -1.06
CA ASP A 27 1.99 18.50 0.06
C ASP A 27 2.88 17.27 -0.21
N ARG A 28 3.04 16.71 -1.42
CA ARG A 28 3.97 15.57 -1.64
C ARG A 28 5.40 15.95 -1.23
N PRO A 29 5.94 17.11 -1.64
CA PRO A 29 7.24 17.56 -1.16
C PRO A 29 7.28 17.75 0.36
N ARG A 30 6.17 18.19 0.97
CA ARG A 30 6.05 18.36 2.41
C ARG A 30 6.03 17.01 3.15
N PHE A 31 5.37 16.01 2.59
CA PHE A 31 5.32 14.65 3.13
C PHE A 31 6.67 13.95 2.99
N GLU A 32 7.34 14.09 1.84
CA GLU A 32 8.72 13.58 1.66
C GLU A 32 9.67 14.26 2.66
N LYS A 33 9.59 15.59 2.82
CA LYS A 33 10.38 16.32 3.83
C LYS A 33 10.05 15.89 5.26
N PHE A 34 8.79 15.58 5.55
CA PHE A 34 8.38 15.06 6.85
C PHE A 34 8.93 13.65 7.09
N ARG A 35 8.78 12.74 6.12
CA ARG A 35 9.32 11.38 6.19
C ARG A 35 10.83 11.39 6.39
N PHE A 36 11.54 12.20 5.61
CA PHE A 36 12.97 12.37 5.73
C PHE A 36 13.36 12.74 7.16
N ARG A 37 12.77 13.81 7.71
CA ARG A 37 13.05 14.25 9.09
C ARG A 37 12.68 13.20 10.13
N PHE A 38 11.56 12.51 9.94
CA PHE A 38 11.13 11.43 10.81
C PHE A 38 12.18 10.31 10.88
N TYR A 39 12.67 9.83 9.74
CA TYR A 39 13.69 8.78 9.71
C TYR A 39 15.05 9.26 10.18
N GLU A 40 15.45 10.49 9.85
CA GLU A 40 16.66 11.10 10.39
C GLU A 40 16.61 11.14 11.93
N ASP A 41 15.53 11.68 12.51
CA ASP A 41 15.35 11.73 13.96
C ASP A 41 15.33 10.33 14.59
N LEU A 42 14.64 9.38 13.94
CA LEU A 42 14.58 7.98 14.37
C LEU A 42 15.98 7.36 14.46
N TRP A 43 16.76 7.44 13.38
CA TRP A 43 18.08 6.84 13.33
C TRP A 43 19.06 7.52 14.28
N ARG A 44 19.06 8.86 14.37
CA ARG A 44 19.91 9.60 15.32
C ARG A 44 19.58 9.24 16.77
N LYS A 45 18.30 9.19 17.14
CA LYS A 45 17.88 8.77 18.49
C LYS A 45 18.27 7.33 18.78
N THR A 46 18.10 6.44 17.82
CA THR A 46 18.45 5.01 17.97
C THR A 46 19.95 4.85 18.17
N ALA A 47 20.77 5.52 17.34
CA ALA A 47 22.23 5.51 17.49
C ALA A 47 22.67 6.06 18.85
N ALA A 48 22.12 7.20 19.28
CA ALA A 48 22.41 7.78 20.60
C ALA A 48 22.04 6.83 21.75
N ASN A 49 20.87 6.18 21.70
CA ASN A 49 20.43 5.24 22.73
C ASN A 49 21.32 3.98 22.81
N MET A 50 21.90 3.56 21.69
CA MET A 50 22.79 2.40 21.63
C MET A 50 24.26 2.76 21.90
N GLY A 51 24.62 4.04 21.91
CA GLY A 51 26.02 4.47 21.89
C GLY A 51 26.72 4.17 20.56
N ALA A 52 25.97 4.12 19.47
CA ALA A 52 26.49 3.93 18.12
C ALA A 52 26.88 5.28 17.49
N GLU A 53 27.90 5.25 16.63
CA GLU A 53 28.28 6.39 15.80
C GLU A 53 27.35 6.48 14.58
N ILE A 54 26.98 7.69 14.18
CA ILE A 54 26.17 7.94 12.99
C ILE A 54 26.79 9.04 12.13
N GLU A 55 27.04 8.74 10.86
CA GLU A 55 27.62 9.63 9.86
C GLU A 55 26.60 9.88 8.74
N ASP A 56 26.42 11.13 8.33
CA ASP A 56 25.52 11.54 7.25
C ASP A 56 26.29 11.63 5.93
N PHE A 57 25.89 10.82 4.95
CA PHE A 57 26.47 10.76 3.61
C PHE A 57 25.69 11.60 2.59
N GLY A 58 24.70 12.38 3.04
CA GLY A 58 23.82 13.18 2.22
C GLY A 58 22.72 12.35 1.54
N ASN A 59 21.72 13.03 0.99
CA ASN A 59 20.57 12.42 0.29
C ASN A 59 19.80 11.34 1.11
N GLY A 60 19.89 11.41 2.44
CA GLY A 60 19.21 10.50 3.37
C GLY A 60 19.96 9.20 3.66
N TYR A 61 21.19 9.07 3.15
CA TYR A 61 22.07 7.95 3.49
C TYR A 61 22.78 8.26 4.80
N PHE A 62 22.59 7.38 5.78
CA PHE A 62 23.38 7.39 7.01
C PHE A 62 24.17 6.11 7.14
N LYS A 63 25.42 6.21 7.59
CA LYS A 63 26.20 5.06 8.06
C LYS A 63 26.10 5.02 9.57
N ILE A 64 25.71 3.87 10.12
CA ILE A 64 25.67 3.62 11.56
C ILE A 64 26.76 2.59 11.88
N THR A 65 27.61 2.91 12.86
CA THR A 65 28.72 2.06 13.32
C THR A 65 28.54 1.73 14.79
N TYR A 66 28.62 0.46 15.17
CA TYR A 66 28.50 0.00 16.55
C TYR A 66 29.44 -1.17 16.81
N ASN A 67 30.29 -1.08 17.83
CA ASN A 67 31.28 -2.12 18.19
C ASN A 67 32.18 -2.61 17.03
N GLY A 68 32.48 -1.74 16.06
CA GLY A 68 33.31 -2.06 14.89
C GLY A 68 32.55 -2.58 13.66
N ASP A 69 31.28 -2.99 13.85
CA ASP A 69 30.38 -3.34 12.75
C ASP A 69 29.64 -2.09 12.24
N TRP A 70 29.16 -2.14 10.99
CA TRP A 70 28.47 -1.01 10.38
C TRP A 70 27.37 -1.43 9.40
N THR A 71 26.42 -0.52 9.17
CA THR A 71 25.39 -0.64 8.13
C THR A 71 25.06 0.73 7.54
N PHE A 72 24.60 0.74 6.28
CA PHE A 72 23.89 1.89 5.73
C PHE A 72 22.39 1.78 5.98
N VAL A 73 21.76 2.93 6.16
CA VAL A 73 20.30 3.08 6.21
C VAL A 73 19.85 4.20 5.27
N LEU A 74 18.67 4.02 4.67
CA LEU A 74 18.01 5.02 3.83
C LEU A 74 16.50 4.99 4.10
N GLU A 75 15.99 6.00 4.80
CA GLU A 75 14.63 5.98 5.36
C GLU A 75 14.37 4.69 6.17
N ALA A 76 13.38 3.88 5.78
CA ALA A 76 13.04 2.61 6.41
C ALA A 76 13.89 1.44 5.89
N LYS A 77 14.75 1.66 4.90
CA LYS A 77 15.55 0.59 4.28
C LYS A 77 16.83 0.38 5.06
N VAL A 78 17.14 -0.87 5.30
CA VAL A 78 18.37 -1.35 5.95
C VAL A 78 19.03 -2.39 5.04
N MET A 79 20.30 -2.69 5.30
CA MET A 79 21.06 -3.67 4.51
C MET A 79 20.74 -5.14 4.85
N LEU A 80 19.72 -5.40 5.67
CA LEU A 80 19.32 -6.74 6.08
C LEU A 80 18.55 -7.50 4.99
N ASP A 81 17.75 -6.80 4.19
CA ASP A 81 16.96 -7.41 3.13
C ASP A 81 17.77 -7.49 1.83
N ASP A 82 17.87 -8.69 1.25
CA ASP A 82 18.45 -8.83 -0.08
C ASP A 82 17.52 -8.27 -1.17
N HIS A 83 18.11 -7.79 -2.26
CA HIS A 83 17.37 -7.14 -3.34
C HIS A 83 16.35 -8.08 -4.01
N LEU A 84 16.66 -9.38 -4.11
CA LEU A 84 15.78 -10.36 -4.74
C LEU A 84 14.55 -10.60 -3.85
N SER A 85 14.72 -10.76 -2.54
CA SER A 85 13.64 -10.91 -1.57
C SER A 85 12.69 -9.71 -1.60
N LEU A 86 13.20 -8.48 -1.68
CA LEU A 86 12.35 -7.29 -1.84
C LEU A 86 11.53 -7.31 -3.14
N ARG A 87 12.13 -7.77 -4.24
CA ARG A 87 11.42 -7.94 -5.52
C ARG A 87 10.38 -9.06 -5.46
N MET A 88 10.69 -10.15 -4.78
CA MET A 88 9.76 -11.27 -4.57
C MET A 88 8.57 -10.83 -3.72
N ALA A 89 8.81 -10.14 -2.61
CA ALA A 89 7.77 -9.59 -1.74
C ALA A 89 6.81 -8.63 -2.48
N GLY A 90 7.32 -7.90 -3.46
CA GLY A 90 6.52 -7.03 -4.33
C GLY A 90 5.70 -7.76 -5.42
N ASN A 91 5.93 -9.05 -5.64
CA ASN A 91 5.27 -9.87 -6.66
C ASN A 91 4.17 -10.73 -6.02
N LYS A 92 2.93 -10.24 -6.04
CA LYS A 92 1.81 -10.88 -5.35
C LYS A 92 1.54 -12.30 -5.85
N PRO A 93 1.47 -12.59 -7.17
CA PRO A 93 1.35 -13.97 -7.65
C PRO A 93 2.40 -14.93 -7.11
N LEU A 94 3.66 -14.51 -7.06
CA LEU A 94 4.75 -15.34 -6.53
C LEU A 94 4.57 -15.59 -5.03
N VAL A 95 4.29 -14.54 -4.25
CA VAL A 95 4.04 -14.65 -2.81
C VAL A 95 2.86 -15.57 -2.52
N HIS A 96 1.74 -15.43 -3.24
CA HIS A 96 0.58 -16.29 -3.07
C HIS A 96 0.90 -17.77 -3.35
N ARG A 97 1.70 -18.06 -4.38
CA ARG A 97 2.17 -19.42 -4.66
C ARG A 97 3.01 -19.98 -3.52
N LEU A 98 4.01 -19.23 -3.06
CA LEU A 98 4.89 -19.65 -1.95
C LEU A 98 4.12 -19.89 -0.65
N LEU A 99 3.16 -19.00 -0.33
CA LEU A 99 2.30 -19.16 0.84
C LEU A 99 1.40 -20.40 0.71
N SER A 100 0.85 -20.65 -0.49
CA SER A 100 0.05 -21.85 -0.75
C SER A 100 0.87 -23.14 -0.62
N GLU A 101 2.11 -23.17 -1.12
CA GLU A 101 3.03 -24.31 -0.99
C GLU A 101 3.38 -24.58 0.48
N GLY A 102 3.46 -23.52 1.29
CA GLY A 102 3.64 -23.59 2.74
C GLY A 102 2.37 -23.92 3.54
N ASN A 103 1.23 -24.21 2.88
CA ASN A 103 -0.08 -24.44 3.50
C ASN A 103 -0.58 -23.27 4.39
N TYR A 104 -0.13 -22.04 4.10
CA TYR A 104 -0.64 -20.86 4.79
C TYR A 104 -2.04 -20.50 4.27
N PRO A 105 -2.94 -20.01 5.15
CA PRO A 105 -4.26 -19.55 4.71
C PRO A 105 -4.10 -18.31 3.85
N ILE A 106 -4.50 -18.43 2.59
CA ILE A 106 -4.57 -17.32 1.64
C ILE A 106 -5.98 -17.21 1.09
N GLN A 107 -6.33 -16.00 0.70
CA GLN A 107 -7.56 -15.73 -0.03
C GLN A 107 -7.51 -16.33 -1.43
N ASP A 108 -8.66 -16.84 -1.87
CA ASP A 108 -8.86 -17.22 -3.27
C ASP A 108 -8.54 -16.04 -4.18
N TYR A 109 -7.83 -16.33 -5.25
CA TYR A 109 -7.38 -15.33 -6.20
C TYR A 109 -7.42 -15.84 -7.64
N CYS A 110 -7.44 -14.91 -8.58
CA CYS A 110 -7.30 -15.20 -9.99
C CYS A 110 -6.42 -14.15 -10.66
N GLU A 111 -5.40 -14.62 -11.38
CA GLU A 111 -4.57 -13.78 -12.24
C GLU A 111 -5.22 -13.60 -13.60
N TYR A 112 -5.18 -12.37 -14.12
CA TYR A 112 -5.74 -12.00 -15.41
C TYR A 112 -5.07 -10.73 -15.97
N SER A 113 -5.54 -10.25 -17.11
CA SER A 113 -5.10 -9.06 -17.82
C SER A 113 -6.30 -8.32 -18.44
N MET A 114 -6.04 -7.21 -19.12
CA MET A 114 -7.08 -6.47 -19.85
C MET A 114 -7.69 -7.26 -21.02
N HIS A 115 -7.01 -8.30 -21.52
CA HIS A 115 -7.47 -9.11 -22.65
C HIS A 115 -8.42 -10.25 -22.26
N ASP A 116 -8.48 -10.62 -20.97
CA ASP A 116 -9.17 -11.81 -20.46
C ASP A 116 -10.06 -11.48 -19.25
N LEU A 117 -10.76 -10.33 -19.29
CA LEU A 117 -11.74 -9.94 -18.26
C LEU A 117 -12.82 -11.00 -17.99
N GLY A 118 -13.09 -11.89 -18.94
CA GLY A 118 -14.00 -13.03 -18.75
C GLY A 118 -13.58 -13.92 -17.58
N LYS A 119 -12.28 -14.22 -17.48
CA LYS A 119 -11.71 -15.04 -16.40
C LYS A 119 -11.96 -14.44 -15.02
N ALA A 120 -11.78 -13.13 -14.89
CA ALA A 120 -12.07 -12.41 -13.64
C ALA A 120 -13.58 -12.29 -13.35
N MET A 121 -14.44 -12.26 -14.39
CA MET A 121 -15.88 -12.33 -14.19
C MET A 121 -16.35 -13.70 -13.70
N ASP A 122 -15.74 -14.77 -14.20
CA ASP A 122 -16.04 -16.13 -13.76
C ASP A 122 -15.64 -16.31 -12.30
N PHE A 123 -14.49 -15.73 -11.92
CA PHE A 123 -14.07 -15.65 -10.53
C PHE A 123 -15.13 -14.95 -9.66
N ILE A 124 -15.56 -13.73 -9.99
CA ILE A 124 -16.59 -12.99 -9.22
C ILE A 124 -17.87 -13.84 -9.05
N ARG A 125 -18.31 -14.53 -10.11
CA ARG A 125 -19.51 -15.39 -10.06
C ARG A 125 -19.30 -16.58 -9.13
N LYS A 126 -18.12 -17.21 -9.14
CA LYS A 126 -17.77 -18.33 -8.27
C LYS A 126 -17.68 -17.91 -6.81
N THR A 127 -17.08 -16.76 -6.52
CA THR A 127 -16.88 -16.28 -5.14
C THR A 127 -18.20 -15.88 -4.46
N GLY A 128 -19.21 -15.45 -5.23
CA GLY A 128 -20.54 -15.08 -4.70
C GLY A 128 -20.56 -13.81 -3.82
N GLY A 129 -19.46 -13.06 -3.76
CA GLY A 129 -19.28 -11.90 -2.90
C GLY A 129 -18.42 -10.79 -3.51
N PRO A 130 -18.23 -9.67 -2.79
CA PRO A 130 -17.39 -8.58 -3.28
C PRO A 130 -15.95 -9.04 -3.50
N CYS A 131 -15.33 -8.50 -4.55
CA CYS A 131 -13.95 -8.79 -4.91
C CYS A 131 -13.10 -7.51 -4.92
N VAL A 132 -11.79 -7.69 -4.83
CA VAL A 132 -10.76 -6.65 -4.93
C VAL A 132 -9.96 -6.86 -6.20
N VAL A 133 -9.75 -5.80 -6.98
CA VAL A 133 -8.84 -5.79 -8.13
C VAL A 133 -7.60 -4.98 -7.79
N LYS A 134 -6.42 -5.53 -8.08
CA LYS A 134 -5.13 -4.87 -7.84
C LYS A 134 -4.07 -5.23 -8.89
N PRO A 135 -3.02 -4.40 -9.07
CA PRO A 135 -1.87 -4.76 -9.90
C PRO A 135 -1.12 -5.95 -9.30
N ALA A 136 -0.72 -6.90 -10.14
CA ALA A 136 -0.03 -8.11 -9.70
C ALA A 136 1.34 -7.82 -9.07
N ALA A 137 2.07 -6.84 -9.62
CA ALA A 137 3.37 -6.41 -9.12
C ALA A 137 3.52 -4.88 -9.24
N GLY A 138 4.58 -4.34 -8.65
CA GLY A 138 4.99 -2.94 -8.87
C GLY A 138 4.07 -1.88 -8.25
N SER A 139 3.13 -2.28 -7.38
CA SER A 139 2.26 -1.35 -6.66
C SER A 139 2.51 -1.32 -5.16
N GLY A 140 2.68 -0.11 -4.62
CA GLY A 140 2.76 0.18 -3.18
C GLY A 140 1.67 1.17 -2.76
N ALA A 141 1.47 1.32 -1.44
CA ALA A 141 0.55 2.30 -0.83
C ALA A 141 -0.92 2.26 -1.30
N GLY A 142 -1.40 1.13 -1.82
CA GLY A 142 -2.77 1.00 -2.30
C GLY A 142 -3.00 1.49 -3.73
N ASN A 143 -1.93 1.86 -4.45
CA ASN A 143 -2.02 2.32 -5.82
C ASN A 143 -2.57 1.22 -6.76
N GLY A 144 -3.52 1.60 -7.60
CA GLY A 144 -4.19 0.67 -8.52
C GLY A 144 -5.19 -0.28 -7.86
N ILE A 145 -5.44 -0.18 -6.56
CA ILE A 145 -6.36 -1.09 -5.85
C ILE A 145 -7.79 -0.54 -5.90
N THR A 146 -8.76 -1.39 -6.24
CA THR A 146 -10.20 -1.08 -6.14
C THR A 146 -10.93 -2.23 -5.45
N THR A 147 -11.66 -1.92 -4.38
CA THR A 147 -12.48 -2.87 -3.61
C THR A 147 -13.95 -2.82 -4.02
N LYS A 148 -14.77 -3.72 -3.46
CA LYS A 148 -16.23 -3.80 -3.63
C LYS A 148 -16.66 -4.00 -5.08
N ILE A 149 -15.94 -4.84 -5.81
CA ILE A 149 -16.25 -5.21 -7.20
C ILE A 149 -17.26 -6.36 -7.20
N LEU A 150 -18.42 -6.12 -7.80
CA LEU A 150 -19.52 -7.10 -7.91
C LEU A 150 -19.99 -7.28 -9.35
N THR A 151 -19.73 -6.31 -10.22
CA THR A 151 -20.29 -6.25 -11.57
C THR A 151 -19.22 -6.14 -12.64
N ARG A 152 -19.54 -6.58 -13.86
CA ARG A 152 -18.66 -6.44 -15.04
C ARG A 152 -18.24 -5.00 -15.32
N ARG A 153 -19.12 -4.04 -15.10
CA ARG A 153 -18.83 -2.61 -15.28
C ARG A 153 -17.77 -2.14 -14.27
N GLN A 154 -17.94 -2.49 -13.00
CA GLN A 154 -16.98 -2.18 -11.94
C GLN A 154 -15.63 -2.86 -12.22
N LEU A 155 -15.63 -4.14 -12.59
CA LEU A 155 -14.42 -4.89 -12.95
C LEU A 155 -13.64 -4.20 -14.06
N LYS A 156 -14.30 -3.82 -15.17
CA LYS A 156 -13.64 -3.16 -16.31
C LYS A 156 -12.96 -1.85 -15.87
N LYS A 157 -13.67 -1.03 -15.08
CA LYS A 157 -13.18 0.26 -14.56
C LYS A 157 -12.00 0.08 -13.61
N ALA A 158 -12.08 -0.90 -12.71
CA ALA A 158 -11.01 -1.24 -11.77
C ALA A 158 -9.78 -1.82 -12.50
N SER A 159 -9.99 -2.66 -13.50
CA SER A 159 -8.92 -3.27 -14.29
C SER A 159 -8.17 -2.24 -15.11
N LEU A 160 -8.88 -1.30 -15.76
CA LEU A 160 -8.26 -0.19 -16.47
C LEU A 160 -7.39 0.66 -15.55
N TRP A 161 -7.88 0.90 -14.31
CA TRP A 161 -7.15 1.64 -13.30
C TRP A 161 -5.88 0.91 -12.86
N ALA A 162 -6.00 -0.36 -12.49
CA ALA A 162 -4.88 -1.20 -12.07
C ALA A 162 -3.83 -1.40 -13.19
N ALA A 163 -4.28 -1.47 -14.44
CA ALA A 163 -3.44 -1.65 -15.62
C ALA A 163 -2.45 -0.50 -15.85
N THR A 164 -2.71 0.68 -15.27
CA THR A 164 -1.76 1.81 -15.32
C THR A 164 -0.49 1.57 -14.50
N PHE A 165 -0.50 0.58 -13.59
CA PHE A 165 0.64 0.20 -12.75
C PHE A 165 1.28 -1.12 -13.15
N SER A 166 0.48 -2.07 -13.65
CA SER A 166 0.99 -3.37 -14.09
C SER A 166 0.07 -3.96 -15.16
N PRO A 167 0.61 -4.50 -16.27
CA PRO A 167 -0.20 -5.16 -17.30
C PRO A 167 -0.81 -6.47 -16.79
N ARG A 168 -0.23 -7.06 -15.73
CA ARG A 168 -0.76 -8.23 -15.04
C ARG A 168 -1.58 -7.79 -13.83
N LEU A 169 -2.76 -8.36 -13.71
CA LEU A 169 -3.75 -8.00 -12.70
C LEU A 169 -4.07 -9.22 -11.84
N LEU A 170 -4.54 -8.94 -10.64
CA LEU A 170 -4.99 -9.91 -9.67
C LEU A 170 -6.38 -9.50 -9.17
N ILE A 171 -7.32 -10.44 -9.21
CA ILE A 171 -8.60 -10.33 -8.52
C ILE A 171 -8.62 -11.30 -7.35
N GLU A 172 -9.15 -10.85 -6.21
CA GLU A 172 -9.22 -11.62 -4.97
C GLU A 172 -10.59 -11.45 -4.33
N GLN A 173 -10.99 -12.43 -3.52
CA GLN A 173 -12.15 -12.26 -2.64
C GLN A 173 -11.90 -11.15 -1.62
N GLU A 174 -12.87 -10.26 -1.43
CA GLU A 174 -12.83 -9.29 -0.33
C GLU A 174 -13.27 -9.97 0.97
N ILE A 175 -12.37 -10.04 1.94
CA ILE A 175 -12.60 -10.67 3.24
C ILE A 175 -12.87 -9.59 4.29
N PRO A 176 -13.97 -9.66 5.06
CA PRO A 176 -14.21 -8.75 6.17
C PRO A 176 -13.25 -9.06 7.33
N GLY A 177 -12.82 -8.03 8.04
CA GLY A 177 -12.00 -8.19 9.23
C GLY A 177 -11.09 -7.00 9.50
N ASP A 178 -10.32 -7.13 10.56
CA ASP A 178 -9.31 -6.16 10.94
C ASP A 178 -8.00 -6.38 10.17
N SER A 179 -7.36 -5.27 9.79
CA SER A 179 -6.06 -5.30 9.12
C SER A 179 -4.96 -5.17 10.16
N TYR A 180 -4.08 -6.17 10.24
CA TYR A 180 -2.89 -6.15 11.10
C TYR A 180 -1.62 -6.07 10.25
N ARG A 181 -0.62 -5.34 10.76
CA ARG A 181 0.75 -5.37 10.26
C ARG A 181 1.60 -6.13 11.25
N LEU A 182 2.11 -7.27 10.82
CA LEU A 182 3.04 -8.07 11.59
C LEU A 182 4.47 -7.64 11.27
N ILE A 183 5.32 -7.54 12.29
CA ILE A 183 6.73 -7.19 12.19
C ILE A 183 7.54 -8.42 12.57
N TYR A 184 8.45 -8.80 11.68
CA TYR A 184 9.39 -9.89 11.90
C TYR A 184 10.82 -9.40 11.72
N LEU A 185 11.76 -9.98 12.46
CA LEU A 185 13.20 -9.75 12.30
C LEU A 185 13.92 -11.09 12.46
N GLY A 186 14.76 -11.46 11.49
CA GLY A 186 15.50 -12.73 11.54
C GLY A 186 14.60 -13.97 11.60
N GLY A 187 13.35 -13.89 11.13
CA GLY A 187 12.37 -14.96 11.23
C GLY A 187 11.56 -14.98 12.53
N GLU A 188 11.89 -14.14 13.50
CA GLU A 188 11.16 -14.04 14.78
C GLU A 188 10.07 -12.97 14.71
N PHE A 189 8.90 -13.29 15.26
CA PHE A 189 7.78 -12.35 15.38
C PHE A 189 8.07 -11.35 16.50
N LEU A 190 8.05 -10.06 16.17
CA LEU A 190 8.35 -8.98 17.14
C LEU A 190 7.08 -8.28 17.63
N ASP A 191 6.18 -7.89 16.72
CA ASP A 191 5.02 -7.08 17.08
C ASP A 191 3.90 -7.15 16.03
N ALA A 192 2.68 -6.79 16.42
CA ALA A 192 1.51 -6.67 15.57
C ALA A 192 0.76 -5.35 15.80
N VAL A 193 0.65 -4.54 14.75
CA VAL A 193 -0.06 -3.26 14.80
C VAL A 193 -1.38 -3.36 14.03
N ARG A 194 -2.50 -3.14 14.72
CA ARG A 194 -3.82 -2.98 14.08
C ARG A 194 -3.87 -1.65 13.31
N ARG A 195 -4.25 -1.72 12.04
CA ARG A 195 -4.39 -0.55 11.15
C ARG A 195 -5.83 -0.10 11.09
N ASN A 196 -6.15 0.93 11.87
CA ASN A 196 -7.44 1.59 11.78
C ASN A 196 -7.47 2.57 10.59
N PRO A 197 -8.59 2.69 9.87
CA PRO A 197 -8.79 3.77 8.92
C PRO A 197 -8.62 5.14 9.61
N PRO A 198 -8.11 6.18 8.92
CA PRO A 198 -8.08 7.52 9.49
C PRO A 198 -9.52 8.01 9.75
N THR A 199 -9.78 8.46 10.98
CA THR A 199 -11.09 8.93 11.43
C THR A 199 -10.98 10.28 12.12
N VAL A 200 -12.01 11.11 11.98
CA VAL A 200 -12.18 12.33 12.78
C VAL A 200 -13.53 12.27 13.49
N MET A 201 -13.60 12.75 14.73
CA MET A 201 -14.84 12.83 15.48
C MET A 201 -15.49 14.20 15.28
N GLY A 202 -16.76 14.23 14.89
CA GLY A 202 -17.51 15.48 14.74
C GLY A 202 -17.80 16.11 16.09
N ASP A 203 -17.51 17.40 16.22
CA ASP A 203 -17.81 18.22 17.41
C ASP A 203 -19.12 19.04 17.23
N GLY A 204 -19.83 18.84 16.12
CA GLY A 204 -21.04 19.57 15.75
C GLY A 204 -20.83 21.02 15.32
N ARG A 205 -19.58 21.53 15.27
CA ARG A 205 -19.27 22.95 15.01
C ARG A 205 -18.19 23.15 13.95
N SER A 206 -17.17 22.30 13.94
CA SER A 206 -16.00 22.40 13.07
C SER A 206 -16.23 21.69 11.73
N SER A 207 -15.66 22.25 10.66
CA SER A 207 -15.63 21.57 9.37
C SER A 207 -14.69 20.36 9.39
N ILE A 208 -14.93 19.39 8.51
CA ILE A 208 -14.07 18.20 8.35
C ILE A 208 -12.60 18.61 8.16
N LYS A 209 -12.33 19.65 7.36
CA LYS A 209 -10.97 20.15 7.13
C LYS A 209 -10.30 20.61 8.44
N LYS A 210 -11.04 21.29 9.32
CA LYS A 210 -10.51 21.75 10.60
C LYS A 210 -10.24 20.58 11.53
N LEU A 211 -11.18 19.64 11.64
CA LEU A 211 -11.01 18.42 12.44
C LEU A 211 -9.80 17.59 11.97
N MET A 212 -9.60 17.46 10.66
CA MET A 212 -8.43 16.79 10.09
C MET A 212 -7.11 17.48 10.44
N LEU A 213 -7.07 18.82 10.40
CA LEU A 213 -5.87 19.59 10.76
C LEU A 213 -5.55 19.50 12.25
N GLU A 214 -6.57 19.39 13.10
CA GLU A 214 -6.41 19.22 14.53
C GLU A 214 -5.94 17.81 14.90
N GLU A 215 -6.52 16.79 14.28
CA GLU A 215 -6.07 15.40 14.46
C GLU A 215 -4.61 15.21 14.03
N ASN A 216 -4.19 15.82 12.91
CA ASN A 216 -2.80 15.75 12.43
C ASN A 216 -1.77 16.51 13.29
N ARG A 217 -2.21 17.25 14.33
CA ARG A 217 -1.32 17.92 15.29
C ARG A 217 -1.09 17.12 16.56
N ARG A 218 -1.90 16.10 16.81
CA ARG A 218 -1.72 15.15 17.92
C ARG A 218 -0.62 14.18 17.58
#